data_AF-A0A965QDK7-F1
#
_entry.id   AF-A0A965QDK7-F1
#
_cell.length_a   1.000
_cell.length_b   1.000
_cell.length_c   1.000
_cell.angle_alpha   90.00
_cell.angle_beta   90.00
_cell.angle_gamma   90.00
#
_symmetry.space_group_name_H-M   'P 1'
#
loop_
_entity.id
_entity.type
_entity.pdbx_description
1 polymer ?
#
loop_
_entity_poly.entity_id
_entity_poly.type
_entity_poly.pdbx_seq_one_letter_code
_entity_poly.pdbx_strand_id
1 'polypeptide(L)'
;MSIENKVIDESVQGEATLYPVKDMQAINGKKLYLESYGCQMNFSDSEVVASIMSNQGYETTRNLEEADIILINTCSIRENAELRVRQRLTDFKKKKDKNPDLIVGILGCMAERLKAELLEEEKLVDIVAGPDAYRDLPNLVEEVGTGQKAVNVLLSRDETYADISPVRLDQGGISAFVTIMRGCDNMCSFCVVPFTRGRERSRDPESIVNECKDIFEKGYREVTLLGQNVDSYRWNISSKGEIKDQNIPTTNFAQLMERVALLSPDLRIRFSTSHPKDMTDDVLIVMAKYENICSCIHLPVQSGDSDVLFRMNRGYTREWYLERIAAIQNIVPNCAITTDIISGFCGETEEEHKNTLSLMDLVEFDFAFMYKYSERPKTLAERRFTDDVPEDVKGRRLEEIIEKQREFALMSNKKQIGTVQKVLVEGFSKRSSDYLCGRTSRNSMVIFPKLSFQKGAYVMVRIDSCTSATLLGEATTINS
;
A
#
# COMPACT_ATOMS: atom_id res chain seq x y z
N MET A 1 -3.79 5.77 -26.17
CA MET A 1 -3.88 6.85 -25.16
C MET A 1 -3.86 6.19 -23.80
N SER A 2 -2.76 6.40 -23.08
CA SER A 2 -2.42 5.75 -21.81
C SER A 2 -3.47 6.04 -20.74
N ILE A 3 -4.02 4.96 -20.18
CA ILE A 3 -4.98 5.00 -19.09
C ILE A 3 -4.18 5.08 -17.80
N GLU A 4 -4.03 6.30 -17.29
CA GLU A 4 -3.44 6.55 -15.99
C GLU A 4 -4.55 6.75 -14.95
N ASN A 5 -4.53 5.89 -13.92
CA ASN A 5 -4.63 6.18 -12.48
C ASN A 5 -5.46 5.10 -11.75
N LYS A 6 -5.00 4.51 -10.64
CA LYS A 6 -4.05 4.93 -9.60
C LYS A 6 -2.56 4.63 -9.93
N VAL A 7 -1.86 5.61 -10.49
CA VAL A 7 -0.40 5.56 -10.63
C VAL A 7 0.14 5.83 -9.21
N ILE A 8 1.00 4.95 -8.67
CA ILE A 8 1.96 5.41 -7.66
C ILE A 8 2.67 6.54 -8.36
N ASP A 9 2.53 7.78 -7.89
CA ASP A 9 3.10 8.92 -8.58
C ASP A 9 4.59 8.64 -8.84
N GLU A 10 4.94 8.27 -10.07
CA GLU A 10 6.29 7.78 -10.37
C GLU A 10 7.31 8.90 -10.20
N SER A 11 6.85 10.15 -10.26
CA SER A 11 7.61 11.33 -9.86
C SER A 11 8.09 11.26 -8.41
N VAL A 12 7.35 10.65 -7.49
CA VAL A 12 7.74 10.55 -6.07
C VAL A 12 8.58 9.29 -5.81
N GLN A 13 8.61 8.33 -6.74
CA GLN A 13 9.48 7.16 -6.61
C GLN A 13 10.93 7.55 -6.86
N GLY A 14 11.79 7.30 -5.88
CA GLY A 14 13.18 7.75 -5.97
C GLY A 14 13.36 9.25 -5.75
N GLU A 15 12.31 9.99 -5.38
CA GLU A 15 12.51 11.32 -4.84
C GLU A 15 13.09 11.21 -3.43
N ALA A 16 14.19 11.90 -3.23
CA ALA A 16 14.84 12.02 -1.95
C ALA A 16 13.94 12.73 -0.96
N THR A 17 13.94 12.27 0.28
CA THR A 17 12.95 12.73 1.24
C THR A 17 13.53 13.75 2.22
N LEU A 18 12.78 14.82 2.51
CA LEU A 18 13.18 15.87 3.46
C LEU A 18 12.32 15.80 4.72
N TYR A 19 12.99 15.74 5.85
CA TYR A 19 12.49 16.12 7.16
C TYR A 19 13.40 17.24 7.71
N PRO A 20 12.88 18.46 7.88
CA PRO A 20 13.61 19.46 8.64
C PRO A 20 13.47 19.11 10.13
N VAL A 21 14.61 18.85 10.76
CA VAL A 21 14.70 18.66 12.21
C VAL A 21 14.39 20.00 12.89
N LYS A 22 13.13 20.23 13.25
CA LYS A 22 12.81 21.21 14.30
C LYS A 22 12.98 20.49 15.63
N ASP A 23 13.99 20.91 16.38
CA ASP A 23 14.22 20.61 17.81
C ASP A 23 15.20 19.49 18.21
N MET A 24 16.00 18.94 17.29
CA MET A 24 17.25 18.24 17.66
C MET A 24 18.43 18.82 16.89
N GLN A 25 19.37 19.44 17.60
CA GLN A 25 20.67 19.77 17.00
C GLN A 25 21.28 18.49 16.44
N ALA A 26 21.74 18.52 15.18
CA ALA A 26 22.47 17.40 14.58
C ALA A 26 23.65 17.04 15.49
N ILE A 27 23.56 15.91 16.18
CA ILE A 27 24.57 15.52 17.17
C ILE A 27 25.91 15.18 16.46
N ASN A 28 25.86 14.80 15.17
CA ASN A 28 27.02 14.46 14.36
C ASN A 28 27.12 15.13 12.98
N GLY A 29 26.13 15.93 12.54
CA GLY A 29 26.14 16.63 11.24
C GLY A 29 26.03 15.75 9.98
N LYS A 30 25.84 14.43 10.13
CA LYS A 30 25.74 13.48 9.01
C LYS A 30 24.36 13.49 8.36
N LYS A 31 24.33 13.37 7.04
CA LYS A 31 23.11 13.43 6.23
C LYS A 31 22.70 12.08 5.65
N LEU A 32 21.42 11.75 5.81
CA LEU A 32 20.77 10.56 5.29
C LEU A 32 19.95 10.88 4.03
N TYR A 33 20.22 10.19 2.94
CA TYR A 33 19.41 10.22 1.73
C TYR A 33 18.59 8.94 1.63
N LEU A 34 17.26 9.05 1.66
CA LEU A 34 16.34 7.92 1.66
C LEU A 34 15.44 7.96 0.43
N GLU A 35 15.53 6.90 -0.38
CA GLU A 35 14.67 6.66 -1.55
C GLU A 35 13.73 5.49 -1.31
N SER A 36 12.48 5.62 -1.75
CA SER A 36 11.48 4.57 -1.62
C SER A 36 10.95 4.13 -2.97
N TYR A 37 10.94 2.82 -3.21
CA TYR A 37 10.39 2.18 -4.38
C TYR A 37 9.43 1.06 -3.96
N GLY A 38 8.28 0.97 -4.62
CA GLY A 38 7.36 -0.14 -4.42
C GLY A 38 6.00 0.27 -3.86
N CYS A 39 5.53 -0.44 -2.83
CA CYS A 39 4.14 -0.31 -2.36
C CYS A 39 3.99 0.69 -1.22
N GLN A 40 2.73 0.96 -0.84
CA GLN A 40 2.38 1.88 0.26
C GLN A 40 3.08 1.52 1.58
N MET A 41 3.32 0.23 1.84
CA MET A 41 4.10 -0.23 2.99
C MET A 41 5.56 0.24 2.92
N ASN A 42 6.21 0.23 1.76
CA ASN A 42 7.59 0.72 1.65
C ASN A 42 7.69 2.21 1.98
N PHE A 43 6.71 3.02 1.56
CA PHE A 43 6.67 4.44 1.94
C PHE A 43 6.48 4.63 3.44
N SER A 44 5.55 3.89 4.07
CA SER A 44 5.38 3.92 5.54
C SER A 44 6.62 3.39 6.28
N ASP A 45 7.25 2.33 5.77
CA ASP A 45 8.49 1.77 6.31
C ASP A 45 9.62 2.81 6.27
N SER A 46 9.67 3.66 5.24
CA SER A 46 10.66 4.73 5.12
C SER A 46 10.46 5.85 6.15
N GLU A 47 9.22 6.16 6.55
CA GLU A 47 8.95 7.08 7.67
C GLU A 47 9.45 6.54 9.01
N VAL A 48 9.35 5.21 9.21
CA VAL A 48 9.92 4.52 10.36
C VAL A 48 11.45 4.57 10.34
N VAL A 49 12.06 4.25 9.19
CA VAL A 49 13.53 4.33 9.00
C VAL A 49 14.05 5.75 9.28
N ALA A 50 13.37 6.77 8.74
CA ALA A 50 13.74 8.16 8.97
C ALA A 50 13.65 8.54 10.46
N SER A 51 12.63 8.08 11.18
CA SER A 51 12.49 8.30 12.63
C SER A 51 13.63 7.66 13.42
N ILE A 52 13.95 6.39 13.14
CA ILE A 52 15.03 5.66 13.82
C ILE A 52 16.37 6.36 13.62
N MET A 53 16.68 6.74 12.39
CA MET A 53 17.95 7.39 12.07
C MET A 53 18.02 8.82 12.62
N SER A 54 16.90 9.56 12.62
CA SER A 54 16.83 10.91 13.21
C SER A 54 17.11 10.88 14.72
N ASN A 55 16.60 9.88 15.44
CA ASN A 55 16.88 9.68 16.86
C ASN A 55 18.36 9.37 17.16
N GLN A 56 19.13 8.94 16.14
CA GLN A 56 20.58 8.76 16.20
C GLN A 56 21.37 9.97 15.71
N GLY A 57 20.69 11.10 15.43
CA GLY A 57 21.32 12.36 15.05
C GLY A 57 21.59 12.55 13.56
N TYR A 58 21.02 11.71 12.68
CA TYR A 58 21.09 11.90 11.23
C TYR A 58 20.03 12.88 10.73
N GLU A 59 20.42 13.79 9.84
CA GLU A 59 19.48 14.70 9.17
C GLU A 59 19.14 14.16 7.78
N THR A 60 17.86 14.03 7.43
CA THR A 60 17.48 13.61 6.08
C THR A 60 17.74 14.71 5.05
N THR A 61 18.23 14.36 3.85
CA THR A 61 18.54 15.30 2.77
C THR A 61 17.89 14.90 1.45
N ARG A 62 17.49 15.93 0.67
CA ARG A 62 17.10 15.79 -0.73
C ARG A 62 18.27 15.82 -1.70
N ASN A 63 19.40 16.36 -1.26
CA ASN A 63 20.56 16.50 -2.10
C ASN A 63 21.41 15.24 -2.00
N LEU A 64 21.39 14.43 -3.07
CA LEU A 64 22.19 13.22 -3.15
C LEU A 64 23.67 13.53 -2.92
N GLU A 65 24.19 14.67 -3.35
CA GLU A 65 25.62 15.01 -3.27
C GLU A 65 26.10 15.22 -1.83
N GLU A 66 25.23 15.70 -0.94
CA GLU A 66 25.58 15.98 0.46
C GLU A 66 25.38 14.78 1.40
N ALA A 67 24.88 13.65 0.88
CA ALA A 67 24.60 12.47 1.70
C ALA A 67 25.87 11.74 2.16
N ASP A 68 25.90 11.37 3.44
CA ASP A 68 26.88 10.46 4.04
C ASP A 68 26.38 9.01 4.05
N ILE A 69 25.06 8.85 4.07
CA ILE A 69 24.38 7.55 4.00
C ILE A 69 23.28 7.62 2.94
N ILE A 70 23.23 6.63 2.06
CA ILE A 70 22.15 6.43 1.09
C ILE A 70 21.44 5.12 1.43
N LEU A 71 20.14 5.19 1.70
CA LEU A 71 19.29 4.02 1.92
C LEU A 71 18.22 3.93 0.83
N ILE A 72 18.10 2.77 0.18
CA ILE A 72 17.06 2.49 -0.80
C ILE A 72 16.08 1.48 -0.21
N ASN A 73 14.86 1.89 0.11
CA ASN A 73 13.80 0.99 0.54
C ASN A 73 13.00 0.49 -0.66
N THR A 74 13.04 -0.81 -0.93
CA THR A 74 12.52 -1.38 -2.17
C THR A 74 11.65 -2.62 -1.96
N CYS A 75 10.75 -2.87 -2.90
CA CYS A 75 9.84 -4.00 -2.92
C CYS A 75 10.41 -5.17 -3.72
N SER A 76 10.21 -6.41 -3.26
CA SER A 76 10.55 -7.63 -4.02
C SER A 76 9.48 -8.05 -5.03
N ILE A 77 8.37 -7.33 -5.10
CA ILE A 77 7.17 -7.79 -5.81
C ILE A 77 7.11 -7.23 -7.23
N ARG A 78 7.80 -6.15 -7.58
CA ARG A 78 7.69 -5.58 -8.94
C ARG A 78 8.99 -5.75 -9.70
N GLU A 79 8.96 -6.44 -10.83
CA GLU A 79 10.14 -6.68 -11.70
C GLU A 79 10.81 -5.36 -12.11
N ASN A 80 10.00 -4.34 -12.45
CA ASN A 80 10.49 -3.00 -12.75
C ASN A 80 11.20 -2.31 -11.56
N ALA A 81 10.87 -2.66 -10.32
CA ALA A 81 11.51 -2.04 -9.15
C ALA A 81 12.96 -2.50 -9.02
N GLU A 82 13.26 -3.77 -9.30
CA GLU A 82 14.62 -4.30 -9.24
C GLU A 82 15.54 -3.66 -10.30
N LEU A 83 15.06 -3.58 -11.54
CA LEU A 83 15.81 -2.92 -12.63
C LEU A 83 16.11 -1.45 -12.31
N ARG A 84 15.13 -0.72 -11.75
CA ARG A 84 15.32 0.67 -11.30
C ARG A 84 16.39 0.77 -10.21
N VAL A 85 16.36 -0.12 -9.21
CA VAL A 85 17.36 -0.12 -8.14
C VAL A 85 18.76 -0.39 -8.71
N ARG A 86 18.94 -1.37 -9.60
CA ARG A 86 20.25 -1.64 -10.23
C ARG A 86 20.78 -0.44 -11.03
N GLN A 87 19.89 0.29 -11.72
CA GLN A 87 20.27 1.54 -12.39
C GLN A 87 20.72 2.61 -11.39
N ARG A 88 19.99 2.81 -10.29
CA ARG A 88 20.38 3.77 -9.23
C ARG A 88 21.69 3.42 -8.55
N LEU A 89 21.95 2.13 -8.30
CA LEU A 89 23.25 1.68 -7.78
C LEU A 89 24.41 2.08 -8.71
N THR A 90 24.19 2.07 -10.03
CA THR A 90 25.20 2.55 -10.99
C THR A 90 25.51 4.05 -10.82
N ASP A 91 24.50 4.87 -10.50
CA ASP A 91 24.70 6.29 -10.19
C ASP A 91 25.45 6.48 -8.86
N PHE A 92 25.08 5.71 -7.84
CA PHE A 92 25.70 5.78 -6.51
C PHE A 92 27.15 5.31 -6.52
N LYS A 93 27.52 4.38 -7.41
CA LYS A 93 28.90 3.97 -7.62
C LYS A 93 29.82 5.15 -7.95
N LYS A 94 29.41 6.02 -8.87
CA LYS A 94 30.17 7.23 -9.24
C LYS A 94 30.40 8.15 -8.04
N LYS A 95 29.45 8.17 -7.11
CA LYS A 95 29.57 8.97 -5.89
C LYS A 95 30.50 8.32 -4.87
N LYS A 96 30.38 7.01 -4.65
CA LYS A 96 31.25 6.27 -3.74
C LYS A 96 32.71 6.27 -4.20
N ASP A 97 32.96 6.29 -5.51
CA ASP A 97 34.31 6.47 -6.07
C ASP A 97 34.93 7.83 -5.67
N LYS A 98 34.12 8.86 -5.45
CA LYS A 98 34.55 10.19 -4.99
C LYS A 98 34.58 10.34 -3.47
N ASN A 99 33.70 9.62 -2.78
CA ASN A 99 33.62 9.57 -1.31
C ASN A 99 33.60 8.10 -0.85
N PRO A 100 34.76 7.49 -0.59
CA PRO A 100 34.85 6.10 -0.16
C PRO A 100 34.14 5.79 1.16
N ASP A 101 33.94 6.80 2.01
CA ASP A 101 33.27 6.68 3.31
C ASP A 101 31.73 6.70 3.20
N LEU A 102 31.19 6.89 1.98
CA LEU A 102 29.75 6.86 1.70
C LEU A 102 29.19 5.45 1.91
N ILE A 103 28.21 5.35 2.81
CA ILE A 103 27.50 4.10 3.09
C ILE A 103 26.29 3.97 2.15
N VAL A 104 26.15 2.84 1.48
CA VAL A 104 25.02 2.52 0.60
C VAL A 104 24.29 1.28 1.14
N GLY A 105 23.02 1.43 1.49
CA GLY A 105 22.17 0.38 2.02
C GLY A 105 20.93 0.09 1.18
N ILE A 106 20.55 -1.19 1.10
CA ILE A 106 19.30 -1.64 0.49
C ILE A 106 18.39 -2.23 1.57
N LEU A 107 17.16 -1.74 1.62
CA LEU A 107 16.16 -2.07 2.62
C LEU A 107 14.93 -2.75 2.02
N GLY A 108 14.15 -3.39 2.88
CA GLY A 108 12.79 -3.84 2.57
C GLY A 108 12.73 -5.25 1.97
N CYS A 109 11.62 -5.58 1.31
CA CYS A 109 11.36 -6.96 0.89
C CYS A 109 12.36 -7.46 -0.17
N MET A 110 12.94 -6.58 -0.99
CA MET A 110 13.97 -6.97 -1.98
C MET A 110 15.26 -7.41 -1.29
N ALA A 111 15.68 -6.70 -0.24
CA ALA A 111 16.84 -7.05 0.57
C ALA A 111 16.68 -8.45 1.16
N GLU A 112 15.49 -8.74 1.71
CA GLU A 112 15.14 -10.06 2.25
C GLU A 112 15.16 -11.17 1.18
N ARG A 113 14.83 -10.85 -0.08
CA ARG A 113 14.77 -11.85 -1.15
C ARG A 113 16.16 -12.18 -1.70
N LEU A 114 16.92 -11.13 -2.08
CA LEU A 114 18.17 -11.26 -2.83
C LEU A 114 19.40 -11.50 -1.94
N LYS A 115 19.38 -11.07 -0.67
CA LYS A 115 20.42 -11.31 0.36
C LYS A 115 21.85 -11.29 -0.18
N ALA A 116 22.44 -12.46 -0.41
CA ALA A 116 23.82 -12.65 -0.84
C ALA A 116 24.10 -12.14 -2.26
N GLU A 117 23.15 -12.26 -3.19
CA GLU A 117 23.33 -11.80 -4.58
C GLU A 117 23.61 -10.29 -4.61
N LEU A 118 22.94 -9.50 -3.76
CA LEU A 118 23.20 -8.06 -3.66
C LEU A 118 24.59 -7.75 -3.10
N LEU A 119 25.16 -8.59 -2.24
CA LEU A 119 26.47 -8.31 -1.64
C LEU A 119 27.62 -8.78 -2.54
N GLU A 120 27.41 -9.90 -3.23
CA GLU A 120 28.37 -10.55 -4.12
C GLU A 120 28.43 -9.88 -5.49
N GLU A 121 27.27 -9.63 -6.12
CA GLU A 121 27.18 -8.97 -7.43
C GLU A 121 27.36 -7.46 -7.30
N GLU A 122 26.65 -6.84 -6.36
CA GLU A 122 26.65 -5.38 -6.17
C GLU A 122 27.63 -5.00 -5.07
N LYS A 123 28.93 -5.11 -5.36
CA LYS A 123 30.03 -4.78 -4.42
C LYS A 123 29.90 -3.41 -3.75
N LEU A 124 29.15 -2.49 -4.36
CA LEU A 124 28.79 -1.18 -3.87
C LEU A 124 28.04 -1.19 -2.52
N VAL A 125 27.19 -2.19 -2.30
CA VAL A 125 26.25 -2.25 -1.18
C VAL A 125 26.98 -2.65 0.11
N ASP A 126 26.82 -1.85 1.15
CA ASP A 126 27.39 -2.04 2.48
C ASP A 126 26.38 -2.61 3.49
N ILE A 127 25.11 -2.22 3.36
CA ILE A 127 24.04 -2.63 4.27
C ILE A 127 22.92 -3.33 3.50
N VAL A 128 22.48 -4.49 4.01
CA VAL A 128 21.27 -5.17 3.52
C VAL A 128 20.35 -5.45 4.71
N ALA A 129 19.20 -4.79 4.78
CA ALA A 129 18.27 -4.92 5.90
C ALA A 129 16.83 -5.27 5.46
N GLY A 130 16.29 -6.35 6.04
CA GLY A 130 14.92 -6.79 5.84
C GLY A 130 13.89 -5.90 6.55
N PRO A 131 12.59 -6.09 6.27
CA PRO A 131 11.52 -5.22 6.76
C PRO A 131 11.23 -5.29 8.26
N ASP A 132 11.83 -6.25 8.98
CA ASP A 132 11.75 -6.37 10.44
C ASP A 132 13.07 -5.92 11.14
N ALA A 133 14.08 -5.48 10.38
CA ALA A 133 15.42 -5.19 10.90
C ALA A 133 15.73 -3.68 11.04
N TYR A 134 14.76 -2.78 10.80
CA TYR A 134 15.03 -1.34 10.76
C TYR A 134 15.57 -0.76 12.07
N ARG A 135 15.21 -1.33 13.22
CA ARG A 135 15.77 -0.93 14.53
C ARG A 135 17.26 -1.13 14.64
N ASP A 136 17.79 -2.11 13.91
CA ASP A 136 19.19 -2.48 13.94
C ASP A 136 20.03 -1.62 12.99
N LEU A 137 19.40 -0.78 12.15
CA LEU A 137 20.10 0.10 11.22
C LEU A 137 21.22 0.94 11.86
N PRO A 138 21.05 1.53 13.05
CA PRO A 138 22.14 2.25 13.72
C PRO A 138 23.37 1.37 13.96
N ASN A 139 23.17 0.13 14.41
CA ASN A 139 24.25 -0.82 14.65
C ASN A 139 24.89 -1.27 13.33
N LEU A 140 24.09 -1.54 12.30
CA LEU A 140 24.60 -1.93 10.97
C LEU A 140 25.45 -0.81 10.35
N VAL A 141 25.07 0.45 10.56
CA VAL A 141 25.85 1.62 10.12
C VAL A 141 27.17 1.71 10.87
N GLU A 142 27.19 1.45 12.18
CA GLU A 142 28.41 1.42 12.98
C GLU A 142 29.35 0.28 12.55
N GLU A 143 28.81 -0.91 12.31
CA GLU A 143 29.55 -2.08 11.81
C GLU A 143 30.23 -1.78 10.46
N VAL A 144 29.50 -1.14 9.54
CA VAL A 144 30.09 -0.68 8.27
C VAL A 144 31.21 0.33 8.48
N GLY A 145 31.08 1.20 9.48
CA GLY A 145 32.16 2.11 9.89
C GLY A 145 33.45 1.41 10.32
N THR A 146 33.39 0.13 10.70
CA THR A 146 34.58 -0.69 11.02
C THR A 146 35.21 -1.37 9.80
N GLY A 147 34.64 -1.17 8.61
CA GLY A 147 35.13 -1.71 7.33
C GLY A 147 34.51 -3.05 6.92
N GLN A 148 33.50 -3.54 7.63
CA GLN A 148 32.76 -4.76 7.28
C GLN A 148 31.48 -4.45 6.52
N LYS A 149 30.91 -5.43 5.81
CA LYS A 149 29.55 -5.32 5.26
C LYS A 149 28.56 -5.86 6.28
N ALA A 150 27.42 -5.20 6.44
CA ALA A 150 26.44 -5.54 7.47
C ALA A 150 25.12 -6.05 6.86
N VAL A 151 24.58 -7.12 7.43
CA VAL A 151 23.38 -7.79 6.87
C VAL A 151 22.46 -8.24 7.99
N ASN A 152 21.22 -7.75 8.00
CA ASN A 152 20.18 -8.24 8.89
C ASN A 152 18.85 -8.43 8.14
N VAL A 153 18.57 -9.67 7.81
CA VAL A 153 17.41 -10.13 7.04
C VAL A 153 16.69 -11.24 7.82
N LEU A 154 16.66 -11.10 9.14
CA LEU A 154 15.98 -12.03 10.03
C LEU A 154 14.56 -11.52 10.26
N LEU A 155 13.58 -12.38 9.96
CA LEU A 155 12.18 -12.08 10.23
C LEU A 155 11.90 -12.25 11.72
N SER A 156 11.39 -11.19 12.34
CA SER A 156 11.04 -11.18 13.75
C SER A 156 9.70 -11.89 13.97
N ARG A 157 9.47 -12.41 15.17
CA ARG A 157 8.16 -12.96 15.58
C ARG A 157 7.25 -11.93 16.22
N ASP A 158 7.79 -10.79 16.65
CA ASP A 158 7.09 -9.82 17.49
C ASP A 158 7.22 -8.36 17.00
N GLU A 159 8.10 -8.06 16.05
CA GLU A 159 8.32 -6.67 15.61
C GLU A 159 7.10 -6.07 14.88
N THR A 160 6.74 -4.87 15.31
CA THR A 160 5.62 -4.07 14.78
C THR A 160 5.92 -2.57 14.70
N TYR A 161 7.02 -2.10 15.28
CA TYR A 161 7.38 -0.69 15.45
C TYR A 161 6.35 0.14 16.24
N ALA A 162 5.60 -0.50 17.14
CA ALA A 162 4.48 0.11 17.86
C ALA A 162 4.86 1.32 18.75
N ASP A 163 6.09 1.35 19.25
CA ASP A 163 6.67 2.40 20.11
C ASP A 163 7.40 3.50 19.31
N ILE A 164 7.49 3.36 17.98
CA ILE A 164 8.11 4.36 17.13
C ILE A 164 7.02 5.26 16.56
N SER A 165 7.08 6.56 16.88
CA SER A 165 6.28 7.57 16.19
C SER A 165 6.94 7.90 14.85
N PRO A 166 6.35 7.50 13.70
CA PRO A 166 6.98 7.71 12.41
C PRO A 166 7.10 9.20 12.11
N VAL A 167 8.23 9.58 11.52
CA VAL A 167 8.42 10.95 11.04
C VAL A 167 7.66 11.11 9.74
N ARG A 168 6.69 12.04 9.69
CA ARG A 168 5.95 12.31 8.46
C ARG A 168 6.82 13.05 7.48
N LEU A 169 7.00 12.42 6.33
CA LEU A 169 7.90 12.87 5.29
C LEU A 169 7.26 13.91 4.35
N ASP A 170 5.93 14.05 4.39
CA ASP A 170 5.15 15.00 3.62
C ASP A 170 4.57 16.13 4.51
N GLN A 171 5.40 17.05 5.00
CA GLN A 171 4.88 18.18 5.81
C GLN A 171 3.74 18.92 5.08
N GLY A 172 2.56 18.98 5.71
CA GLY A 172 1.35 19.55 5.10
C GLY A 172 0.61 18.61 4.13
N GLY A 173 0.82 17.30 4.29
CA GLY A 173 0.06 16.25 3.64
C GLY A 173 -1.43 16.29 3.99
N ILE A 174 -2.24 15.56 3.22
CA ILE A 174 -3.68 15.41 3.49
C ILE A 174 -3.99 14.00 3.96
N SER A 175 -3.30 13.01 3.38
CA SER A 175 -3.51 11.60 3.62
C SER A 175 -2.24 11.00 4.19
N ALA A 176 -2.35 10.18 5.23
CA ALA A 176 -1.23 9.48 5.84
C ALA A 176 -1.46 7.97 5.87
N PHE A 177 -0.38 7.21 5.78
CA PHE A 177 -0.41 5.76 5.94
C PHE A 177 -0.11 5.37 7.39
N VAL A 178 -0.98 4.54 7.97
CA VAL A 178 -0.82 4.03 9.33
C VAL A 178 -0.72 2.51 9.27
N THR A 179 0.47 1.97 9.53
CA THR A 179 0.68 0.53 9.56
C THR A 179 0.08 -0.06 10.84
N ILE A 180 -0.99 -0.84 10.69
CA ILE A 180 -1.71 -1.48 11.81
C ILE A 180 -1.25 -2.92 12.07
N MET A 181 -0.61 -3.55 11.09
CA MET A 181 -0.10 -4.90 11.21
C MET A 181 0.98 -5.20 10.18
N ARG A 182 1.77 -6.25 10.44
CA ARG A 182 2.80 -6.77 9.54
C ARG A 182 2.66 -8.28 9.34
N GLY A 183 3.13 -8.77 8.21
CA GLY A 183 3.12 -10.18 7.87
C GLY A 183 1.74 -10.69 7.43
N CYS A 184 1.71 -11.92 6.91
CA CYS A 184 0.49 -12.53 6.37
C CYS A 184 0.52 -14.05 6.59
N ASP A 185 -0.55 -14.60 7.16
CA ASP A 185 -0.68 -16.05 7.40
C ASP A 185 -1.39 -16.74 6.22
N ASN A 186 -1.86 -15.96 5.23
CA ASN A 186 -2.42 -16.49 3.98
C ASN A 186 -1.30 -17.02 3.09
N MET A 187 -1.20 -18.34 3.01
CA MET A 187 -0.24 -19.05 2.17
C MET A 187 -0.75 -19.20 0.73
N CYS A 188 -1.17 -18.08 0.10
CA CYS A 188 -1.58 -18.06 -1.31
C CYS A 188 -0.43 -18.58 -2.18
N SER A 189 -0.72 -19.46 -3.14
CA SER A 189 0.34 -20.25 -3.77
C SER A 189 1.33 -19.41 -4.59
N PHE A 190 0.88 -18.28 -5.14
CA PHE A 190 1.67 -17.32 -5.91
C PHE A 190 2.35 -16.22 -5.08
N CYS A 191 2.08 -16.13 -3.77
CA CYS A 191 2.44 -14.97 -2.97
C CYS A 191 3.77 -15.16 -2.22
N VAL A 192 4.67 -14.19 -2.32
CA VAL A 192 5.98 -14.19 -1.64
C VAL A 192 5.93 -13.53 -0.25
N VAL A 193 4.83 -12.86 0.09
CA VAL A 193 4.71 -12.05 1.31
C VAL A 193 4.98 -12.83 2.59
N PRO A 194 4.45 -14.06 2.80
CA PRO A 194 4.73 -14.82 4.03
C PRO A 194 6.23 -15.10 4.24
N PHE A 195 7.01 -15.19 3.16
CA PHE A 195 8.44 -15.46 3.20
C PHE A 195 9.31 -14.19 3.28
N THR A 196 8.72 -13.01 3.05
CA THR A 196 9.45 -11.73 3.00
C THR A 196 9.03 -10.76 4.10
N ARG A 197 7.89 -10.96 4.74
CA ARG A 197 7.40 -10.18 5.89
C ARG A 197 6.98 -11.04 7.09
N GLY A 198 7.11 -12.36 7.00
CA GLY A 198 6.80 -13.28 8.10
C GLY A 198 5.30 -13.43 8.40
N ARG A 199 5.03 -13.96 9.60
CA ARG A 199 3.67 -14.23 10.10
C ARG A 199 2.94 -12.97 10.53
N GLU A 200 1.62 -13.05 10.60
CA GLU A 200 0.77 -11.94 11.04
C GLU A 200 1.10 -11.48 12.46
N ARG A 201 1.27 -10.16 12.60
CA ARG A 201 1.50 -9.44 13.85
C ARG A 201 0.68 -8.16 13.83
N SER A 202 -0.30 -8.09 14.72
CA SER A 202 -1.12 -6.89 14.93
C SER A 202 -0.41 -5.93 15.88
N ARG A 203 -0.41 -4.65 15.56
CA ARG A 203 0.08 -3.58 16.44
C ARG A 203 -0.97 -3.25 17.51
N ASP A 204 -0.51 -2.79 18.67
CA ASP A 204 -1.37 -2.34 19.76
C ASP A 204 -2.40 -1.29 19.28
N PRO A 205 -3.71 -1.50 19.52
CA PRO A 205 -4.74 -0.59 19.03
C PRO A 205 -4.67 0.79 19.68
N GLU A 206 -4.16 0.92 20.91
CA GLU A 206 -4.01 2.23 21.55
C GLU A 206 -2.91 3.06 20.86
N SER A 207 -1.77 2.45 20.56
CA SER A 207 -0.72 3.06 19.75
C SER A 207 -1.24 3.52 18.37
N ILE A 208 -2.06 2.71 17.69
CA ILE A 208 -2.64 3.08 16.38
C ILE A 208 -3.58 4.29 16.49
N VAL A 209 -4.48 4.28 17.49
CA VAL A 209 -5.45 5.35 17.69
C VAL A 209 -4.74 6.67 18.04
N ASN A 210 -3.72 6.61 18.89
CA ASN A 210 -2.91 7.78 19.25
C ASN A 210 -2.14 8.33 18.04
N GLU A 211 -1.58 7.47 17.19
CA GLU A 211 -0.95 7.92 15.94
C GLU A 211 -1.97 8.59 15.00
N CYS A 212 -3.17 8.03 14.83
CA CYS A 212 -4.22 8.65 14.00
C CYS A 212 -4.67 10.00 14.56
N LYS A 213 -4.72 10.13 15.89
CA LYS A 213 -5.05 11.39 16.57
C LYS A 213 -3.98 12.45 16.32
N ASP A 214 -2.70 12.12 16.50
CA ASP A 214 -1.58 13.03 16.23
C ASP A 214 -1.55 13.47 14.76
N ILE A 215 -1.79 12.56 13.81
CA ILE A 215 -1.93 12.88 12.38
C ILE A 215 -3.03 13.92 12.15
N PHE A 216 -4.20 13.73 12.75
CA PHE A 216 -5.33 14.65 12.59
C PHE A 216 -5.02 16.03 13.19
N GLU A 217 -4.40 16.07 14.38
CA GLU A 217 -3.97 17.31 15.06
C GLU A 217 -2.90 18.07 14.26
N LYS A 218 -2.07 17.35 13.49
CA LYS A 218 -1.10 17.93 12.53
C LYS A 218 -1.72 18.46 11.24
N GLY A 219 -3.05 18.38 11.08
CA GLY A 219 -3.79 18.97 9.96
C GLY A 219 -4.12 18.03 8.81
N TYR A 220 -3.74 16.76 8.89
CA TYR A 220 -4.17 15.75 7.92
C TYR A 220 -5.68 15.49 8.07
N ARG A 221 -6.29 15.00 7.00
CA ARG A 221 -7.74 14.78 6.90
C ARG A 221 -8.11 13.38 6.44
N GLU A 222 -7.14 12.56 6.06
CA GLU A 222 -7.34 11.18 5.68
C GLU A 222 -6.25 10.29 6.31
N VAL A 223 -6.62 9.12 6.78
CA VAL A 223 -5.71 8.03 7.14
C VAL A 223 -6.07 6.79 6.35
N THR A 224 -5.06 6.09 5.86
CA THR A 224 -5.22 4.75 5.30
C THR A 224 -4.56 3.73 6.22
N LEU A 225 -5.37 2.87 6.83
CA LEU A 225 -4.91 1.75 7.64
C LEU A 225 -4.29 0.70 6.72
N LEU A 226 -3.02 0.38 6.95
CA LEU A 226 -2.22 -0.52 6.12
C LEU A 226 -1.84 -1.81 6.85
N GLY A 227 -1.81 -2.89 6.07
CA GLY A 227 -1.32 -4.19 6.47
C GLY A 227 -0.97 -5.03 5.24
N GLN A 228 -0.83 -6.33 5.43
CA GLN A 228 -0.82 -7.30 4.32
C GLN A 228 -2.17 -8.02 4.20
N ASN A 229 -2.92 -8.08 5.30
CA ASN A 229 -4.29 -8.58 5.39
C ASN A 229 -5.01 -7.85 6.53
N VAL A 230 -5.46 -6.63 6.30
CA VAL A 230 -6.00 -5.78 7.39
C VAL A 230 -7.19 -6.40 8.11
N ASP A 231 -8.00 -7.20 7.40
CA ASP A 231 -9.21 -7.79 7.97
C ASP A 231 -8.90 -8.87 9.02
N SER A 232 -7.69 -9.46 8.99
CA SER A 232 -7.25 -10.44 10.00
C SER A 232 -6.67 -9.82 11.27
N TYR A 233 -6.67 -8.48 11.38
CA TYR A 233 -6.22 -7.76 12.56
C TYR A 233 -6.91 -8.27 13.82
N ARG A 234 -6.10 -8.69 14.79
CA ARG A 234 -6.54 -9.26 16.06
C ARG A 234 -5.56 -8.90 17.17
N TRP A 235 -6.04 -8.19 18.18
CA TRP A 235 -5.29 -7.82 19.36
C TRP A 235 -5.73 -8.63 20.58
N ASN A 236 -4.74 -9.04 21.38
CA ASN A 236 -4.90 -9.81 22.62
C ASN A 236 -5.71 -11.14 22.48
N ILE A 237 -5.84 -11.67 21.26
CA ILE A 237 -6.51 -12.94 20.99
C ILE A 237 -5.71 -13.76 19.97
N SER A 238 -5.66 -15.07 20.17
CA SER A 238 -5.04 -16.00 19.22
C SER A 238 -5.98 -16.31 18.05
N SER A 239 -5.47 -16.88 16.96
CA SER A 239 -6.30 -17.36 15.85
C SER A 239 -7.27 -18.49 16.24
N LYS A 240 -7.07 -19.10 17.42
CA LYS A 240 -7.98 -20.10 18.00
C LYS A 240 -9.05 -19.49 18.92
N GLY A 241 -9.06 -18.17 19.08
CA GLY A 241 -9.98 -17.47 19.99
C GLY A 241 -9.53 -17.43 21.45
N GLU A 242 -8.29 -17.79 21.76
CA GLU A 242 -7.77 -17.78 23.13
C GLU A 242 -7.28 -16.38 23.49
N ILE A 243 -7.78 -15.81 24.59
CA ILE A 243 -7.33 -14.52 25.12
C ILE A 243 -5.92 -14.69 25.69
N LYS A 244 -4.98 -13.83 25.27
CA LYS A 244 -3.56 -13.93 25.70
C LYS A 244 -3.37 -13.38 27.12
N ASP A 245 -4.01 -12.26 27.44
CA ASP A 245 -4.02 -11.65 28.78
C ASP A 245 -5.45 -11.26 29.16
N GLN A 246 -6.00 -11.82 30.24
CA GLN A 246 -7.37 -11.54 30.68
C GLN A 246 -7.58 -10.10 31.17
N ASN A 247 -6.51 -9.36 31.47
CA ASN A 247 -6.60 -7.98 31.95
C ASN A 247 -6.67 -6.95 30.82
N ILE A 248 -6.44 -7.36 29.58
CA ILE A 248 -6.41 -6.48 28.40
C ILE A 248 -7.65 -6.80 27.54
N PRO A 249 -8.38 -5.80 27.03
CA PRO A 249 -9.49 -6.08 26.11
C PRO A 249 -8.97 -6.63 24.78
N THR A 250 -9.74 -7.51 24.14
CA THR A 250 -9.48 -7.91 22.76
C THR A 250 -9.94 -6.81 21.80
N THR A 251 -9.34 -6.74 20.61
CA THR A 251 -9.77 -5.80 19.57
C THR A 251 -9.63 -6.46 18.20
N ASN A 252 -10.72 -6.53 17.43
CA ASN A 252 -10.70 -6.96 16.03
C ASN A 252 -10.64 -5.75 15.07
N PHE A 253 -10.55 -6.00 13.77
CA PHE A 253 -10.43 -4.92 12.78
C PHE A 253 -11.62 -3.94 12.80
N ALA A 254 -12.85 -4.45 12.87
CA ALA A 254 -14.05 -3.61 12.91
C ALA A 254 -14.06 -2.68 14.14
N GLN A 255 -13.69 -3.19 15.31
CA GLN A 255 -13.57 -2.41 16.54
C GLN A 255 -12.44 -1.38 16.45
N LEU A 256 -11.29 -1.73 15.84
CA LEU A 256 -10.21 -0.77 15.60
C LEU A 256 -10.67 0.36 14.68
N MET A 257 -11.34 0.06 13.56
CA MET A 257 -11.88 1.08 12.66
C MET A 257 -12.88 1.99 13.37
N GLU A 258 -13.78 1.43 14.18
CA GLU A 258 -14.73 2.20 14.98
C GLU A 258 -14.01 3.16 15.94
N ARG A 259 -12.97 2.69 16.65
CA ARG A 259 -12.17 3.53 17.55
C ARG A 259 -11.52 4.71 16.81
N VAL A 260 -11.00 4.49 15.59
CA VAL A 260 -10.41 5.55 14.77
C VAL A 260 -11.50 6.51 14.24
N ALA A 261 -12.66 5.99 13.83
CA ALA A 261 -13.77 6.78 13.32
C ALA A 261 -14.33 7.76 14.36
N LEU A 262 -14.30 7.37 15.64
CA LEU A 262 -14.74 8.19 16.77
C LEU A 262 -13.78 9.35 17.10
N LEU A 263 -12.57 9.40 16.52
CA LEU A 263 -11.63 10.52 16.77
C LEU A 263 -12.16 11.84 16.23
N SER A 264 -12.71 11.84 15.02
CA SER A 264 -13.29 13.02 14.38
C SER A 264 -14.10 12.65 13.13
N PRO A 265 -15.30 13.23 12.92
CA PRO A 265 -16.07 13.04 11.68
C PRO A 265 -15.36 13.63 10.44
N ASP A 266 -14.38 14.51 10.62
CA ASP A 266 -13.60 15.10 9.53
C ASP A 266 -12.35 14.29 9.17
N LEU A 267 -11.99 13.28 9.99
CA LEU A 267 -10.92 12.35 9.68
C LEU A 267 -11.48 11.21 8.83
N ARG A 268 -11.20 11.25 7.52
CA ARG A 268 -11.56 10.19 6.60
C ARG A 268 -10.68 8.95 6.82
N ILE A 269 -11.29 7.78 6.82
CA ILE A 269 -10.62 6.50 7.03
C ILE A 269 -10.75 5.66 5.78
N ARG A 270 -9.61 5.15 5.32
CA ARG A 270 -9.50 4.09 4.32
C ARG A 270 -8.76 2.92 4.92
N PHE A 271 -8.89 1.79 4.26
CA PHE A 271 -8.01 0.66 4.45
C PHE A 271 -7.74 0.02 3.09
N SER A 272 -6.71 -0.80 3.03
CA SER A 272 -6.31 -1.53 1.83
C SER A 272 -5.80 -2.91 2.22
N THR A 273 -5.61 -3.80 1.25
CA THR A 273 -5.12 -5.17 1.44
C THR A 273 -6.09 -6.07 2.20
N SER A 274 -7.34 -6.14 1.74
CA SER A 274 -8.31 -7.10 2.28
C SER A 274 -8.14 -8.48 1.65
N HIS A 275 -8.51 -9.52 2.41
CA HIS A 275 -8.62 -10.88 1.90
C HIS A 275 -10.09 -11.31 1.96
N PRO A 276 -10.69 -11.85 0.87
CA PRO A 276 -12.13 -12.11 0.83
C PRO A 276 -12.64 -12.94 1.99
N LYS A 277 -11.92 -14.01 2.37
CA LYS A 277 -12.28 -14.89 3.49
C LYS A 277 -12.29 -14.20 4.87
N ASP A 278 -11.54 -13.13 5.03
CA ASP A 278 -11.35 -12.44 6.32
C ASP A 278 -12.24 -11.19 6.43
N MET A 279 -12.93 -10.80 5.34
CA MET A 279 -13.89 -9.69 5.29
C MET A 279 -15.24 -10.07 5.95
N THR A 280 -15.35 -9.85 7.26
CA THR A 280 -16.55 -10.19 8.04
C THR A 280 -17.66 -9.14 7.91
N ASP A 281 -18.89 -9.54 8.26
CA ASP A 281 -20.03 -8.61 8.26
C ASP A 281 -19.86 -7.49 9.29
N ASP A 282 -19.15 -7.71 10.41
CA ASP A 282 -18.85 -6.67 11.40
C ASP A 282 -18.09 -5.49 10.78
N VAL A 283 -17.16 -5.78 9.86
CA VAL A 283 -16.42 -4.74 9.11
C VAL A 283 -17.40 -3.93 8.27
N LEU A 284 -18.30 -4.60 7.53
CA LEU A 284 -19.30 -3.95 6.69
C LEU A 284 -20.29 -3.10 7.50
N ILE A 285 -20.75 -3.61 8.65
CA ILE A 285 -21.67 -2.91 9.55
C ILE A 285 -21.01 -1.64 10.10
N VAL A 286 -19.74 -1.72 10.52
CA VAL A 286 -19.00 -0.54 10.99
C VAL A 286 -18.81 0.46 9.86
N MET A 287 -18.46 0.01 8.65
CA MET A 287 -18.36 0.90 7.47
C MET A 287 -19.68 1.62 7.17
N ALA A 288 -20.82 0.92 7.25
CA ALA A 288 -22.14 1.51 7.03
C ALA A 288 -22.56 2.50 8.13
N LYS A 289 -22.06 2.31 9.36
CA LYS A 289 -22.42 3.11 10.54
C LYS A 289 -21.79 4.50 10.55
N TYR A 290 -20.59 4.67 9.97
CA TYR A 290 -19.80 5.90 10.08
C TYR A 290 -19.50 6.51 8.70
N GLU A 291 -19.96 7.75 8.46
CA GLU A 291 -19.77 8.46 7.18
C GLU A 291 -18.28 8.67 6.83
N ASN A 292 -17.44 8.86 7.84
CA ASN A 292 -16.01 9.10 7.67
C ASN A 292 -15.22 7.82 7.35
N ILE A 293 -15.83 6.63 7.40
CA ILE A 293 -15.25 5.41 6.86
C ILE A 293 -15.64 5.28 5.39
N CYS A 294 -14.64 5.20 4.52
CA CYS A 294 -14.87 5.26 3.08
C CYS A 294 -15.65 4.05 2.54
N SER A 295 -16.66 4.30 1.71
CA SER A 295 -17.44 3.28 0.99
C SER A 295 -16.69 2.76 -0.25
N CYS A 296 -15.50 2.21 -0.01
CA CYS A 296 -14.62 1.64 -1.03
C CYS A 296 -13.90 0.43 -0.44
N ILE A 297 -14.16 -0.75 -0.98
CA ILE A 297 -13.53 -2.01 -0.56
C ILE A 297 -12.65 -2.51 -1.70
N HIS A 298 -11.40 -2.83 -1.38
CA HIS A 298 -10.50 -3.53 -2.29
C HIS A 298 -10.48 -5.01 -1.93
N LEU A 299 -11.14 -5.85 -2.72
CA LEU A 299 -11.42 -7.26 -2.44
C LEU A 299 -10.85 -8.18 -3.52
N PRO A 300 -9.54 -8.47 -3.53
CA PRO A 300 -8.89 -9.22 -4.60
C PRO A 300 -9.42 -10.64 -4.76
N VAL A 301 -10.07 -10.92 -5.89
CA VAL A 301 -10.51 -12.28 -6.24
C VAL A 301 -9.37 -13.12 -6.81
N GLN A 302 -8.45 -12.49 -7.55
CA GLN A 302 -7.34 -13.10 -8.30
C GLN A 302 -7.76 -13.90 -9.53
N SER A 303 -8.79 -14.76 -9.44
CA SER A 303 -9.40 -15.45 -10.59
C SER A 303 -10.90 -15.62 -10.36
N GLY A 304 -11.71 -15.69 -11.43
CA GLY A 304 -13.14 -15.97 -11.30
C GLY A 304 -13.51 -17.44 -11.38
N ASP A 305 -12.54 -18.35 -11.37
CA ASP A 305 -12.79 -19.79 -11.46
C ASP A 305 -12.44 -20.53 -10.16
N SER A 306 -13.34 -21.40 -9.69
CA SER A 306 -13.19 -22.11 -8.41
C SER A 306 -11.98 -23.06 -8.38
N ASP A 307 -11.66 -23.72 -9.50
CA ASP A 307 -10.53 -24.64 -9.58
C ASP A 307 -9.20 -23.87 -9.64
N VAL A 308 -9.17 -22.74 -10.36
CA VAL A 308 -8.01 -21.83 -10.31
C VAL A 308 -7.81 -21.26 -8.91
N LEU A 309 -8.88 -20.80 -8.25
CA LEU A 309 -8.85 -20.30 -6.87
C LEU A 309 -8.34 -21.35 -5.88
N PHE A 310 -8.70 -22.62 -6.10
CA PHE A 310 -8.17 -23.75 -5.34
C PHE A 310 -6.66 -23.93 -5.56
N ARG A 311 -6.18 -23.92 -6.82
CA ARG A 311 -4.74 -23.98 -7.13
C ARG A 311 -3.97 -22.77 -6.58
N MET A 312 -4.63 -21.61 -6.52
CA MET A 312 -4.14 -20.38 -5.89
C MET A 312 -4.12 -20.43 -4.34
N ASN A 313 -4.69 -21.49 -3.74
CA ASN A 313 -4.84 -21.68 -2.30
C ASN A 313 -5.61 -20.53 -1.62
N ARG A 314 -6.74 -20.10 -2.22
CA ARG A 314 -7.55 -18.98 -1.71
C ARG A 314 -8.50 -19.38 -0.58
N GLY A 315 -8.88 -20.65 -0.51
CA GLY A 315 -9.73 -21.19 0.57
C GLY A 315 -11.22 -20.82 0.45
N TYR A 316 -11.67 -20.38 -0.73
CA TYR A 316 -13.06 -20.09 -1.04
C TYR A 316 -13.33 -20.36 -2.54
N THR A 317 -14.60 -20.51 -2.91
CA THR A 317 -15.04 -20.71 -4.30
C THR A 317 -15.54 -19.41 -4.93
N ARG A 318 -15.76 -19.41 -6.24
CA ARG A 318 -16.40 -18.31 -6.98
C ARG A 318 -17.76 -17.94 -6.38
N GLU A 319 -18.58 -18.94 -6.07
CA GLU A 319 -19.95 -18.74 -5.54
C GLU A 319 -19.90 -18.08 -4.17
N TRP A 320 -19.01 -18.55 -3.29
CA TRP A 320 -18.77 -17.93 -1.99
C TRP A 320 -18.32 -16.47 -2.11
N TYR A 321 -17.46 -16.17 -3.08
CA TYR A 321 -17.04 -14.79 -3.35
C TYR A 321 -18.21 -13.92 -3.79
N LEU A 322 -19.10 -14.42 -4.66
CA LEU A 322 -20.31 -13.70 -5.07
C LEU A 322 -21.27 -13.44 -3.90
N GLU A 323 -21.41 -14.37 -2.96
CA GLU A 323 -22.17 -14.13 -1.71
C GLU A 323 -21.55 -12.99 -0.89
N ARG A 324 -20.21 -12.91 -0.85
CA ARG A 324 -19.50 -11.81 -0.18
C ARG A 324 -19.72 -10.47 -0.87
N ILE A 325 -19.73 -10.44 -2.21
CA ILE A 325 -20.10 -9.25 -2.99
C ILE A 325 -21.53 -8.80 -2.69
N ALA A 326 -22.48 -9.74 -2.65
CA ALA A 326 -23.87 -9.45 -2.31
C ALA A 326 -24.01 -8.88 -0.89
N ALA A 327 -23.27 -9.42 0.09
CA ALA A 327 -23.25 -8.89 1.45
C ALA A 327 -22.75 -7.43 1.49
N ILE A 328 -21.67 -7.11 0.77
CA ILE A 328 -21.16 -5.74 0.65
C ILE A 328 -22.21 -4.80 0.07
N GLN A 329 -22.84 -5.18 -1.04
CA GLN A 329 -23.83 -4.34 -1.71
C GLN A 329 -25.09 -4.11 -0.86
N ASN A 330 -25.48 -5.10 -0.05
CA ASN A 330 -26.64 -5.03 0.84
C ASN A 330 -26.37 -4.18 2.09
N ILE A 331 -25.22 -4.38 2.74
CA ILE A 331 -24.89 -3.74 4.03
C ILE A 331 -24.33 -2.33 3.82
N VAL A 332 -23.53 -2.13 2.76
CA VAL A 332 -22.93 -0.83 2.41
C VAL A 332 -23.40 -0.42 1.00
N PRO A 333 -24.64 0.07 0.86
CA PRO A 333 -25.17 0.49 -0.44
C PRO A 333 -24.26 1.50 -1.14
N ASN A 334 -24.11 1.38 -2.46
CA ASN A 334 -23.23 2.22 -3.28
C ASN A 334 -21.74 2.14 -2.91
N CYS A 335 -21.29 1.09 -2.22
CA CYS A 335 -19.86 0.83 -2.02
C CYS A 335 -19.16 0.60 -3.37
N ALA A 336 -18.03 1.25 -3.57
CA ALA A 336 -17.15 0.92 -4.69
C ALA A 336 -16.41 -0.39 -4.38
N ILE A 337 -16.36 -1.31 -5.33
CA ILE A 337 -15.65 -2.58 -5.19
C ILE A 337 -14.52 -2.63 -6.21
N THR A 338 -13.31 -2.83 -5.70
CA THR A 338 -12.12 -2.96 -6.53
C THR A 338 -11.44 -4.30 -6.29
N THR A 339 -10.67 -4.81 -7.24
CA THR A 339 -10.08 -6.16 -7.15
C THR A 339 -8.67 -6.23 -7.74
N ASP A 340 -7.98 -7.35 -7.53
CA ASP A 340 -6.86 -7.79 -8.36
C ASP A 340 -7.27 -9.02 -9.16
N ILE A 341 -6.78 -9.13 -10.40
CA ILE A 341 -6.96 -10.29 -11.27
C ILE A 341 -5.60 -10.69 -11.85
N ILE A 342 -5.30 -11.99 -11.82
CA ILE A 342 -4.12 -12.61 -12.40
C ILE A 342 -4.57 -13.51 -13.55
N SER A 343 -4.19 -13.18 -14.78
CA SER A 343 -4.42 -14.02 -15.95
C SER A 343 -3.31 -15.04 -16.13
N GLY A 344 -3.65 -16.22 -16.66
CA GLY A 344 -2.69 -17.23 -17.07
C GLY A 344 -1.94 -17.88 -15.92
N PHE A 345 -2.61 -18.10 -14.79
CA PHE A 345 -2.05 -18.91 -13.71
C PHE A 345 -1.77 -20.35 -14.18
N CYS A 346 -0.89 -21.07 -13.49
CA CYS A 346 -0.48 -22.43 -13.88
C CYS A 346 -1.69 -23.35 -14.15
N GLY A 347 -1.70 -23.97 -15.33
CA GLY A 347 -2.74 -24.85 -15.83
C GLY A 347 -4.06 -24.16 -16.23
N GLU A 348 -4.13 -22.83 -16.29
CA GLU A 348 -5.37 -22.12 -16.61
C GLU A 348 -5.85 -22.39 -18.04
N THR A 349 -7.05 -22.95 -18.16
CA THR A 349 -7.72 -23.27 -19.43
C THR A 349 -8.53 -22.09 -19.99
N GLU A 350 -8.97 -22.18 -21.24
CA GLU A 350 -9.85 -21.16 -21.84
C GLU A 350 -11.21 -21.06 -21.14
N GLU A 351 -11.74 -22.16 -20.59
CA GLU A 351 -13.01 -22.15 -19.86
C GLU A 351 -12.88 -21.42 -18.52
N GLU A 352 -11.81 -21.69 -17.77
CA GLU A 352 -11.51 -21.02 -16.50
C GLU A 352 -11.25 -19.50 -16.71
N HIS A 353 -10.60 -19.12 -17.81
CA HIS A 353 -10.46 -17.70 -18.20
C HIS A 353 -11.83 -17.06 -18.53
N LYS A 354 -12.68 -17.74 -19.30
CA LYS A 354 -14.05 -17.26 -19.56
C LYS A 354 -14.87 -17.11 -18.28
N ASN A 355 -14.67 -17.99 -17.31
CA ASN A 355 -15.25 -17.85 -15.98
C ASN A 355 -14.75 -16.56 -15.32
N THR A 356 -13.47 -16.23 -15.40
CA THR A 356 -12.96 -14.94 -14.92
C THR A 356 -13.67 -13.75 -15.57
N LEU A 357 -13.82 -13.75 -16.90
CA LEU A 357 -14.54 -12.69 -17.60
C LEU A 357 -16.01 -12.60 -17.18
N SER A 358 -16.71 -13.74 -17.03
CA SER A 358 -18.11 -13.76 -16.62
C SER A 358 -18.31 -13.33 -15.17
N LEU A 359 -17.32 -13.53 -14.30
CA LEU A 359 -17.37 -12.98 -12.94
C LEU A 359 -17.35 -11.45 -12.98
N MET A 360 -16.51 -10.87 -13.85
CA MET A 360 -16.45 -9.42 -14.01
C MET A 360 -17.77 -8.84 -14.53
N ASP A 361 -18.52 -9.56 -15.39
CA ASP A 361 -19.89 -9.15 -15.80
C ASP A 361 -20.85 -9.08 -14.61
N LEU A 362 -20.79 -10.06 -13.72
CA LEU A 362 -21.71 -10.15 -12.59
C LEU A 362 -21.43 -9.07 -11.53
N VAL A 363 -20.15 -8.76 -11.31
CA VAL A 363 -19.74 -7.86 -10.23
C VAL A 363 -19.65 -6.40 -10.70
N GLU A 364 -19.33 -6.16 -11.97
CA GLU A 364 -19.10 -4.81 -12.54
C GLU A 364 -18.11 -3.98 -11.70
N PHE A 365 -16.93 -4.52 -11.43
CA PHE A 365 -15.92 -3.86 -10.57
C PHE A 365 -15.66 -2.40 -10.97
N ASP A 366 -15.65 -1.51 -9.98
CA ASP A 366 -15.30 -0.10 -10.17
C ASP A 366 -13.87 0.08 -10.69
N PHE A 367 -12.97 -0.79 -10.25
CA PHE A 367 -11.57 -0.79 -10.64
C PHE A 367 -10.95 -2.18 -10.44
N ALA A 368 -9.97 -2.54 -11.27
CA ALA A 368 -9.17 -3.74 -11.06
C ALA A 368 -7.69 -3.46 -11.32
N PHE A 369 -6.81 -3.99 -10.47
CA PHE A 369 -5.42 -4.21 -10.86
C PHE A 369 -5.33 -5.53 -11.61
N MET A 370 -4.67 -5.53 -12.76
CA MET A 370 -4.69 -6.65 -13.68
C MET A 370 -3.27 -7.00 -14.04
N TYR A 371 -2.91 -8.26 -13.87
CA TYR A 371 -1.57 -8.76 -14.09
C TYR A 371 -1.64 -10.08 -14.85
N LYS A 372 -0.62 -10.38 -15.62
CA LYS A 372 -0.33 -11.76 -16.03
C LYS A 372 0.44 -12.46 -14.92
N TYR A 373 0.24 -13.77 -14.77
CA TYR A 373 1.00 -14.57 -13.82
C TYR A 373 2.49 -14.54 -14.18
N SER A 374 3.29 -14.27 -13.16
CA SER A 374 4.75 -14.30 -13.20
C SER A 374 5.21 -15.15 -12.02
N GLU A 375 5.94 -16.22 -12.34
CA GLU A 375 6.53 -17.09 -11.35
C GLU A 375 7.50 -16.32 -10.45
N ARG A 376 7.53 -16.70 -9.16
CA ARG A 376 8.42 -16.08 -8.18
C ARG A 376 9.15 -17.11 -7.35
N PRO A 377 10.44 -16.87 -7.06
CA PRO A 377 11.21 -17.74 -6.22
C PRO A 377 10.56 -18.00 -4.86
N LYS A 378 10.68 -19.24 -4.40
CA LYS A 378 10.23 -19.78 -3.11
C LYS A 378 8.71 -19.84 -2.92
N THR A 379 7.91 -19.50 -3.94
CA THR A 379 6.46 -19.61 -3.85
C THR A 379 6.00 -21.08 -3.92
N LEU A 380 4.79 -21.37 -3.45
CA LEU A 380 4.24 -22.72 -3.55
C LEU A 380 3.98 -23.09 -5.02
N ALA A 381 3.60 -22.10 -5.83
CA ALA A 381 3.31 -22.28 -7.24
C ALA A 381 4.55 -22.73 -8.01
N GLU A 382 5.68 -22.01 -7.87
CA GLU A 382 6.98 -22.42 -8.43
C GLU A 382 7.36 -23.87 -8.07
N ARG A 383 7.09 -24.29 -6.83
CA ARG A 383 7.51 -25.61 -6.33
C ARG A 383 6.59 -26.75 -6.77
N ARG A 384 5.33 -26.47 -7.10
CA ARG A 384 4.28 -27.51 -7.24
C ARG A 384 3.60 -27.52 -8.60
N PHE A 385 3.61 -26.41 -9.32
CA PHE A 385 2.94 -26.29 -10.60
C PHE A 385 3.97 -25.95 -11.66
N THR A 386 3.74 -26.45 -12.87
CA THR A 386 4.48 -26.01 -14.05
C THR A 386 3.79 -24.76 -14.60
N ASP A 387 4.56 -23.71 -14.87
CA ASP A 387 4.06 -22.56 -15.61
C ASP A 387 3.94 -22.91 -17.12
N ASP A 388 2.81 -23.52 -17.47
CA ASP A 388 2.54 -24.14 -18.77
C ASP A 388 1.62 -23.31 -19.68
N VAL A 389 1.16 -22.14 -19.22
CA VAL A 389 0.39 -21.21 -20.05
C VAL A 389 1.35 -20.36 -20.89
N PRO A 390 1.29 -20.40 -22.23
CA PRO A 390 2.18 -19.62 -23.09
C PRO A 390 2.05 -18.12 -22.86
N GLU A 391 3.17 -17.39 -22.96
CA GLU A 391 3.25 -15.96 -22.66
C GLU A 391 2.32 -15.11 -23.55
N ASP A 392 2.17 -15.47 -24.82
CA ASP A 392 1.25 -14.83 -25.76
C ASP A 392 -0.23 -15.06 -25.36
N VAL A 393 -0.55 -16.23 -24.82
CA VAL A 393 -1.88 -16.53 -24.26
C VAL A 393 -2.14 -15.71 -23.00
N LYS A 394 -1.17 -15.61 -22.08
CA LYS A 394 -1.28 -14.75 -20.89
C LYS A 394 -1.54 -13.29 -21.27
N GLY A 395 -0.81 -12.80 -22.28
CA GLY A 395 -0.93 -11.45 -22.84
C GLY A 395 -2.32 -11.19 -23.42
N ARG A 396 -2.82 -12.08 -24.29
CA ARG A 396 -4.18 -11.97 -24.85
C ARG A 396 -5.25 -11.95 -23.77
N ARG A 397 -5.18 -12.88 -22.80
CA ARG A 397 -6.15 -12.95 -21.69
C ARG A 397 -6.14 -11.69 -20.83
N LEU A 398 -4.95 -11.15 -20.55
CA LEU A 398 -4.80 -9.89 -19.83
C LEU A 398 -5.45 -8.72 -20.60
N GLU A 399 -5.29 -8.67 -21.93
CA GLU A 399 -5.91 -7.64 -22.77
C GLU A 399 -7.44 -7.73 -22.73
N GLU A 400 -8.02 -8.92 -22.83
CA GLU A 400 -9.47 -9.14 -22.70
C GLU A 400 -10.00 -8.66 -21.34
N ILE A 401 -9.28 -8.94 -20.25
CA ILE A 401 -9.61 -8.46 -18.89
C ILE A 401 -9.53 -6.93 -18.82
N ILE A 402 -8.48 -6.33 -19.40
CA ILE A 402 -8.29 -4.87 -19.43
C ILE A 402 -9.41 -4.18 -20.20
N GLU A 403 -9.81 -4.69 -21.35
CA GLU A 403 -10.90 -4.13 -22.16
C GLU A 403 -12.22 -4.11 -21.38
N LYS A 404 -12.53 -5.23 -20.73
CA LYS A 404 -13.71 -5.35 -19.86
C LYS A 404 -13.70 -4.37 -18.70
N GLN A 405 -12.57 -4.27 -17.99
CA GLN A 405 -12.46 -3.36 -16.87
C GLN A 405 -12.62 -1.88 -17.28
N ARG A 406 -12.16 -1.52 -18.49
CA ARG A 406 -12.36 -0.15 -19.03
C ARG A 406 -13.83 0.18 -19.23
N GLU A 407 -14.60 -0.79 -19.72
CA GLU A 407 -16.05 -0.66 -19.88
C GLU A 407 -16.73 -0.45 -18.51
N PHE A 408 -16.44 -1.32 -17.54
CA PHE A 408 -17.02 -1.24 -16.20
C PHE A 408 -16.65 0.05 -15.46
N ALA A 409 -15.39 0.50 -15.56
CA ALA A 409 -14.96 1.76 -14.95
C ALA A 409 -15.74 2.96 -15.52
N LEU A 410 -15.97 3.00 -16.83
CA LEU A 410 -16.79 4.04 -17.45
C LEU A 410 -18.26 3.95 -17.01
N MET A 411 -18.82 2.74 -16.96
CA MET A 411 -20.20 2.54 -16.50
C MET A 411 -20.39 2.97 -15.04
N SER A 412 -19.46 2.61 -14.15
CA SER A 412 -19.49 3.04 -12.75
C SER A 412 -19.43 4.56 -12.62
N ASN A 413 -18.53 5.22 -13.35
CA ASN A 413 -18.44 6.69 -13.32
C ASN A 413 -19.69 7.37 -13.89
N LYS A 414 -20.29 6.82 -14.96
CA LYS A 414 -21.55 7.34 -15.52
C LYS A 414 -22.70 7.30 -14.51
N LYS A 415 -22.77 6.27 -13.66
CA LYS A 415 -23.78 6.17 -12.58
C LYS A 415 -23.69 7.33 -11.58
N GLN A 416 -22.56 8.03 -11.52
CA GLN A 416 -22.35 9.17 -10.60
C GLN A 416 -22.74 10.52 -11.20
N ILE A 417 -22.99 10.62 -12.52
CA ILE A 417 -23.41 11.88 -13.15
C ILE A 417 -24.76 12.33 -12.58
N GLY A 418 -24.87 13.62 -12.29
CA GLY A 418 -26.04 14.25 -11.67
C GLY A 418 -26.09 14.16 -10.15
N THR A 419 -25.22 13.34 -9.52
CA THR A 419 -25.14 13.23 -8.06
C THR A 419 -24.24 14.31 -7.46
N VAL A 420 -24.44 14.63 -6.18
CA VAL A 420 -23.55 15.51 -5.40
C VAL A 420 -22.65 14.65 -4.51
N GLN A 421 -21.34 14.82 -4.65
CA GLN A 421 -20.32 14.03 -3.97
C GLN A 421 -19.50 14.90 -3.00
N LYS A 422 -19.22 14.38 -1.80
CA LYS A 422 -18.31 15.00 -0.83
C LYS A 422 -16.86 14.67 -1.20
N VAL A 423 -16.12 15.69 -1.63
CA VAL A 423 -14.75 15.58 -2.14
C VAL A 423 -13.77 16.16 -1.13
N LEU A 424 -12.70 15.43 -0.82
CA LEU A 424 -11.56 15.95 -0.06
C LEU A 424 -10.55 16.51 -1.06
N VAL A 425 -10.27 17.81 -0.97
CA VAL A 425 -9.37 18.51 -1.91
C VAL A 425 -7.93 18.08 -1.69
N GLU A 426 -7.28 17.60 -2.75
CA GLU A 426 -5.88 17.16 -2.76
C GLU A 426 -4.90 18.24 -3.18
N GLY A 427 -5.33 19.13 -4.06
CA GLY A 427 -4.50 20.20 -4.59
C GLY A 427 -4.97 20.60 -5.98
N PHE A 428 -4.05 21.14 -6.78
CA PHE A 428 -4.32 21.50 -8.16
C PHE A 428 -4.41 20.27 -9.05
N SER A 429 -5.24 20.36 -10.09
CA SER A 429 -5.25 19.35 -11.14
C SER A 429 -3.89 19.34 -11.85
N LYS A 430 -3.40 18.15 -12.26
CA LYS A 430 -2.12 18.02 -12.98
C LYS A 430 -2.06 18.86 -14.27
N ARG A 431 -3.21 19.18 -14.87
CA ARG A 431 -3.30 19.87 -16.17
C ARG A 431 -3.45 21.39 -16.05
N SER A 432 -3.95 21.90 -14.93
CA SER A 432 -4.18 23.34 -14.75
C SER A 432 -4.32 23.72 -13.27
N SER A 433 -3.75 24.88 -12.92
CA SER A 433 -3.89 25.54 -11.61
C SER A 433 -5.26 26.20 -11.39
N ASP A 434 -6.07 26.34 -12.45
CA ASP A 434 -7.42 26.90 -12.37
C ASP A 434 -8.46 25.89 -11.84
N TYR A 435 -8.07 24.61 -11.81
CA TYR A 435 -8.88 23.51 -11.33
C TYR A 435 -8.23 22.86 -10.11
N LEU A 436 -9.06 22.44 -9.16
CA LEU A 436 -8.66 21.58 -8.06
C LEU A 436 -8.99 20.12 -8.42
N CYS A 437 -8.26 19.22 -7.77
CA CYS A 437 -8.59 17.81 -7.75
C CYS A 437 -8.76 17.32 -6.31
N GLY A 438 -9.52 16.24 -6.17
CA GLY A 438 -9.72 15.57 -4.90
C GLY A 438 -10.40 14.22 -5.08
N ARG A 439 -10.63 13.51 -3.97
CA ARG A 439 -11.27 12.19 -3.99
C ARG A 439 -12.54 12.12 -3.17
N THR A 440 -13.51 11.35 -3.66
CA THR A 440 -14.74 10.98 -2.95
C THR A 440 -14.50 9.84 -1.97
N SER A 441 -15.53 9.49 -1.18
CA SER A 441 -15.54 8.29 -0.33
C SER A 441 -15.26 7.01 -1.15
N ARG A 442 -15.84 6.90 -2.36
CA ARG A 442 -15.60 5.82 -3.34
C ARG A 442 -14.19 5.79 -3.95
N ASN A 443 -13.29 6.67 -3.51
CA ASN A 443 -11.94 6.83 -4.06
C ASN A 443 -11.92 7.31 -5.53
N SER A 444 -13.05 7.83 -6.04
CA SER A 444 -13.13 8.40 -7.39
C SER A 444 -12.45 9.77 -7.43
N MET A 445 -11.62 9.99 -8.45
CA MET A 445 -10.98 11.29 -8.71
C MET A 445 -12.01 12.28 -9.26
N VAL A 446 -12.09 13.45 -8.66
CA VAL A 446 -12.98 14.54 -9.10
C VAL A 446 -12.14 15.77 -9.40
N ILE A 447 -12.37 16.39 -10.56
CA ILE A 447 -11.77 17.67 -10.95
C ILE A 447 -12.89 18.70 -11.08
N PHE A 448 -12.68 19.88 -10.48
CA PHE A 448 -13.66 20.96 -10.46
C PHE A 448 -12.94 22.33 -10.35
N PRO A 449 -13.59 23.44 -10.75
CA PRO A 449 -12.99 24.78 -10.69
C PRO A 449 -12.54 25.15 -9.27
N LYS A 450 -11.36 25.79 -9.14
CA LYS A 450 -10.74 26.06 -7.84
C LYS A 450 -11.60 26.90 -6.89
N LEU A 451 -12.23 27.95 -7.42
CA LEU A 451 -12.90 28.99 -6.63
C LEU A 451 -12.01 29.43 -5.43
N SER A 452 -12.55 29.51 -4.21
CA SER A 452 -11.84 29.89 -2.99
C SER A 452 -11.42 28.70 -2.10
N PHE A 453 -11.51 27.46 -2.61
CA PHE A 453 -11.21 26.28 -1.81
C PHE A 453 -9.72 26.04 -1.62
N GLN A 454 -9.36 25.39 -0.51
CA GLN A 454 -7.99 25.08 -0.15
C GLN A 454 -7.77 23.58 -0.04
N LYS A 455 -6.49 23.19 -0.13
CA LYS A 455 -6.00 21.83 0.12
C LYS A 455 -6.51 21.34 1.49
N GLY A 456 -7.04 20.12 1.56
CA GLY A 456 -7.57 19.53 2.79
C GLY A 456 -9.01 19.93 3.15
N ALA A 457 -9.66 20.83 2.40
CA ALA A 457 -11.08 21.14 2.61
C ALA A 457 -11.98 20.02 2.07
N TYR A 458 -13.18 19.89 2.66
CA TYR A 458 -14.28 19.11 2.08
C TYR A 458 -15.19 20.00 1.26
N VAL A 459 -15.50 19.58 0.03
CA VAL A 459 -16.33 20.32 -0.93
C VAL A 459 -17.41 19.42 -1.49
N MET A 460 -18.64 19.91 -1.55
CA MET A 460 -19.74 19.21 -2.22
C MET A 460 -19.73 19.56 -3.71
N VAL A 461 -19.50 18.57 -4.56
CA VAL A 461 -19.36 18.74 -6.01
C VAL A 461 -20.48 17.98 -6.74
N ARG A 462 -21.29 18.67 -7.55
CA ARG A 462 -22.22 18.02 -8.47
C ARG A 462 -21.43 17.51 -9.66
N ILE A 463 -21.57 16.23 -9.97
CA ILE A 463 -20.88 15.61 -11.10
C ILE A 463 -21.67 15.89 -12.39
N ASP A 464 -21.04 16.52 -13.37
CA ASP A 464 -21.69 16.90 -14.62
C ASP A 464 -21.28 15.96 -15.78
N SER A 465 -20.05 15.45 -15.75
CA SER A 465 -19.55 14.50 -16.76
C SER A 465 -18.42 13.63 -16.21
N CYS A 466 -18.01 12.63 -16.98
CA CYS A 466 -16.91 11.74 -16.60
C CYS A 466 -16.12 11.20 -17.79
N THR A 467 -14.89 10.77 -17.52
CA THR A 467 -14.16 9.80 -18.33
C THR A 467 -14.19 8.43 -17.64
N SER A 468 -13.49 7.44 -18.19
CA SER A 468 -13.30 6.15 -17.50
C SER A 468 -12.46 6.26 -16.21
N ALA A 469 -11.72 7.36 -16.01
CA ALA A 469 -10.80 7.51 -14.88
C ALA A 469 -11.15 8.68 -13.94
N THR A 470 -11.87 9.70 -14.43
CA THR A 470 -12.05 10.96 -13.70
C THR A 470 -13.47 11.49 -13.85
N LEU A 471 -14.02 11.99 -12.75
CA LEU A 471 -15.26 12.74 -12.71
C LEU A 471 -14.98 14.24 -12.84
N LEU A 472 -15.88 14.95 -13.51
CA LEU A 472 -15.83 16.39 -13.73
C LEU A 472 -17.12 17.00 -13.19
N GLY A 473 -17.00 18.12 -12.48
CA GLY A 473 -18.17 18.73 -11.88
C GLY A 473 -17.95 20.15 -11.38
N GLU A 474 -19.00 20.68 -10.75
CA GLU A 474 -19.06 22.03 -10.20
C GLU A 474 -19.32 21.98 -8.68
N ALA A 475 -18.63 22.84 -7.94
CA ALA A 475 -18.87 22.97 -6.50
C ALA A 475 -20.25 23.59 -6.24
N THR A 476 -21.05 22.94 -5.38
CA THR A 476 -22.45 23.30 -5.12
C THR A 476 -22.65 24.10 -3.84
N THR A 477 -21.77 23.95 -2.85
CA THR A 477 -21.81 24.69 -1.58
C THR A 477 -20.42 24.79 -0.96
N ILE A 478 -20.13 25.95 -0.37
CA ILE A 478 -18.98 26.18 0.52
C ILE A 478 -19.47 25.83 1.91
N ASN A 479 -19.04 24.70 2.49
CA ASN A 479 -19.18 24.56 3.94
C ASN A 479 -18.14 25.47 4.58
N SER A 480 -18.62 26.55 5.20
CA SER A 480 -17.89 27.48 6.05
C SER A 480 -17.43 26.84 7.35
#